data_AF-A0A1V2GW75-F1
#
_entry.id   AF-A0A1V2GW75-F1
#
_cell.length_a   1.000
_cell.length_b   1.000
_cell.length_c   1.000
_cell.angle_alpha   90.00
_cell.angle_beta   90.00
_cell.angle_gamma   90.00
#
_symmetry.space_group_name_H-M   'P 1'
#
loop_
_entity.id
_entity.type
_entity.pdbx_description
1 polymer ?
#
loop_
_entity_poly.entity_id
_entity_poly.type
_entity_poly.pdbx_seq_one_letter_code
_entity_poly.pdbx_strand_id
1 'polypeptide(L)'
;MSAPHPLRPDAASDAGSDVSAVSSSPGAKPPQASALPPGWRELALAPGGDRVTALLAFALAQDAGDEAATRLPQRRAEAEKLLGDWSFRHLHNHAESIRQEAARGALAGMKSPPGFLTLVVAGFVATLLAGGLGWVAITAGWLGHLPVAG
;
A
#
# COMPACT_ATOMS: atom_id res chain seq x y z
N MET A 1 46.02 7.40 0.39
CA MET A 1 45.35 6.26 -0.27
C MET A 1 44.05 6.04 0.47
N SER A 2 42.96 6.67 0.00
CA SER A 2 41.68 6.73 0.71
C SER A 2 40.75 5.64 0.18
N ALA A 3 40.20 4.82 1.07
CA ALA A 3 39.24 3.77 0.74
C ALA A 3 37.87 4.39 0.37
N PRO A 4 37.10 3.75 -0.53
CA PRO A 4 35.75 4.18 -0.86
C PRO A 4 34.79 3.95 0.32
N HIS A 5 34.07 5.01 0.66
CA HIS A 5 33.03 5.05 1.66
C HIS A 5 31.82 4.20 1.19
N PRO A 6 31.31 3.24 1.98
CA PRO A 6 30.10 2.52 1.59
C PRO A 6 28.90 3.46 1.65
N LEU A 7 28.21 3.60 0.51
CA LEU A 7 26.89 4.21 0.42
C LEU A 7 25.93 3.44 1.32
N ARG A 8 25.69 3.98 2.51
CA ARG A 8 24.57 3.60 3.37
C ARG A 8 23.30 3.99 2.61
N PRO A 9 22.35 3.07 2.35
CA PRO A 9 21.02 3.48 1.95
C PRO A 9 20.48 4.27 3.14
N ASP A 10 20.40 5.58 2.96
CA ASP A 10 19.62 6.43 3.85
C ASP A 10 18.25 5.80 3.98
N ALA A 11 17.84 5.63 5.23
CA ALA A 11 16.51 5.26 5.62
C ALA A 11 15.55 6.08 4.76
N ALA A 12 14.86 5.39 3.85
CA ALA A 12 13.72 5.95 3.17
C ALA A 12 12.75 6.35 4.27
N SER A 13 12.74 7.67 4.49
CA SER A 13 11.76 8.47 5.18
C SER A 13 10.85 7.72 6.14
N ASP A 14 11.06 8.01 7.42
CA ASP A 14 9.97 8.40 8.33
C ASP A 14 9.03 9.42 7.65
N ALA A 15 8.24 8.97 6.68
CA ALA A 15 7.00 9.60 6.22
C ALA A 15 5.81 9.02 7.02
N GLY A 16 6.08 8.63 8.28
CA GLY A 16 5.10 8.29 9.29
C GLY A 16 4.69 9.49 10.15
N SER A 17 5.04 10.71 9.73
CA SER A 17 4.49 11.94 10.30
C SER A 17 3.25 12.36 9.51
N ASP A 18 2.15 12.46 10.27
CA ASP A 18 1.08 13.41 10.01
C ASP A 18 0.12 13.12 8.86
N VAL A 19 -0.31 11.86 8.70
CA VAL A 19 -1.75 11.66 8.49
C VAL A 19 -2.40 11.87 9.85
N SER A 20 -2.41 13.16 10.20
CA SER A 20 -3.14 13.73 11.31
C SER A 20 -4.45 12.98 11.38
N ALA A 21 -4.75 12.51 12.58
CA ALA A 21 -6.10 12.48 13.05
C ALA A 21 -6.90 13.55 12.29
N VAL A 22 -7.76 13.12 11.36
CA VAL A 22 -8.99 13.86 11.16
C VAL A 22 -9.62 13.74 12.54
N SER A 23 -9.25 14.69 13.40
CA SER A 23 -9.95 15.06 14.59
C SER A 23 -11.30 15.47 14.06
N SER A 24 -12.15 14.47 13.87
CA SER A 24 -13.58 14.58 14.04
C SER A 24 -13.74 15.23 15.40
N SER A 25 -13.70 16.57 15.43
CA SER A 25 -13.94 17.34 16.64
C SER A 25 -15.26 16.80 17.18
N PRO A 26 -15.28 16.18 18.38
CA PRO A 26 -16.44 15.42 18.88
C PRO A 26 -17.61 16.33 19.31
N GLY A 27 -17.74 17.49 18.66
CA GLY A 27 -18.79 18.48 18.85
C GLY A 27 -19.13 19.28 17.59
N ALA A 28 -18.62 18.91 16.40
CA ALA A 28 -19.03 19.54 15.15
C ALA A 28 -20.48 19.16 14.86
N LYS A 29 -21.41 19.96 15.39
CA LYS A 29 -22.85 19.82 15.13
C LYS A 29 -23.03 19.76 13.61
N PRO A 30 -23.71 18.74 13.07
CA PRO A 30 -23.89 18.63 11.63
C PRO A 30 -24.47 19.95 11.12
N PRO A 31 -23.98 20.49 9.99
CA PRO A 31 -24.48 21.74 9.44
C PRO A 31 -26.01 21.60 9.32
N GLN A 32 -26.71 22.37 10.14
CA GLN A 32 -28.16 22.26 10.22
C GLN A 32 -28.71 22.68 8.87
N ALA A 33 -29.62 21.89 8.31
CA ALA A 33 -30.21 22.16 7.00
C ALA A 33 -30.81 23.58 6.89
N SER A 34 -31.17 24.20 8.02
CA SER A 34 -31.63 25.59 8.13
C SER A 34 -30.60 26.65 7.71
N ALA A 35 -29.30 26.35 7.72
CA ALA A 35 -28.23 27.27 7.33
C ALA A 35 -28.02 27.36 5.81
N LEU A 36 -28.65 26.49 5.02
CA LEU A 36 -28.52 26.48 3.57
C LEU A 36 -29.48 27.49 2.92
N PRO A 37 -29.12 28.09 1.76
CA PRO A 37 -30.04 28.92 0.99
C PRO A 37 -31.28 28.12 0.53
N PRO A 38 -32.43 28.77 0.26
CA PRO A 38 -33.71 28.10 0.03
C PRO A 38 -33.67 27.00 -1.04
N GLY A 39 -33.02 27.27 -2.18
CA GLY A 39 -32.89 26.28 -3.27
C GLY A 39 -32.00 25.08 -2.95
N TRP A 40 -31.11 25.19 -1.97
CA TRP A 40 -30.22 24.11 -1.55
C TRP A 40 -30.80 23.27 -0.40
N ARG A 41 -31.75 23.84 0.35
CA ARG A 41 -32.43 23.19 1.46
C ARG A 41 -33.22 21.97 1.00
N GLU A 42 -34.01 22.11 -0.06
CA GLU A 42 -34.84 21.02 -0.59
C GLU A 42 -34.00 19.85 -1.08
N LEU A 43 -32.85 20.12 -1.68
CA LEU A 43 -31.90 19.08 -2.10
C LEU A 43 -31.19 18.40 -0.92
N ALA A 44 -30.87 19.14 0.15
CA ALA A 44 -30.23 18.58 1.33
C ALA A 44 -31.17 17.71 2.18
N LEU A 45 -32.48 17.84 2.00
CA LEU A 45 -33.50 16.96 2.59
C LEU A 45 -33.86 15.76 1.69
N ALA A 46 -33.30 15.66 0.48
CA ALA A 46 -33.56 14.52 -0.40
C ALA A 46 -33.10 13.20 0.24
N PRO A 47 -33.88 12.11 0.13
CA PRO A 47 -33.51 10.83 0.70
C PRO A 47 -32.33 10.17 -0.04
N GLY A 48 -31.40 9.58 0.71
CA GLY A 48 -30.34 8.71 0.16
C GLY A 48 -29.07 9.43 -0.31
N GLY A 49 -28.40 8.84 -1.31
CA GLY A 49 -27.10 9.30 -1.84
C GLY A 49 -27.13 10.70 -2.44
N ASP A 50 -28.30 11.17 -2.88
CA ASP A 50 -28.51 12.50 -3.44
C ASP A 50 -28.19 13.63 -2.45
N ARG A 51 -28.35 13.38 -1.15
CA ARG A 51 -28.03 14.35 -0.10
C ARG A 51 -26.53 14.64 -0.04
N VAL A 52 -25.68 13.63 -0.16
CA VAL A 52 -24.23 13.78 -0.11
C VAL A 52 -23.75 14.57 -1.32
N THR A 53 -24.25 14.22 -2.51
CA THR A 53 -23.95 14.95 -3.75
C THR A 53 -24.42 16.40 -3.68
N ALA A 54 -25.61 16.67 -3.11
CA ALA A 54 -26.12 18.02 -2.94
C ALA A 54 -25.28 18.87 -1.97
N LEU A 55 -24.85 18.29 -0.84
CA LEU A 55 -23.99 18.97 0.12
C LEU A 55 -22.59 19.24 -0.46
N LEU A 56 -22.04 18.29 -1.23
CA LEU A 56 -20.76 18.48 -1.90
C LEU A 56 -20.85 19.55 -3.00
N ALA A 57 -21.92 19.54 -3.80
CA ALA A 57 -22.16 20.58 -4.79
C ALA A 57 -22.30 21.97 -4.14
N PHE A 58 -22.91 22.05 -2.95
CA PHE A 58 -23.00 23.30 -2.19
C PHE A 58 -21.62 23.77 -1.70
N ALA A 59 -20.82 22.85 -1.16
CA ALA A 59 -19.46 23.16 -0.71
C ALA A 59 -18.58 23.66 -1.86
N LEU A 60 -18.67 23.02 -3.04
CA LEU A 60 -17.96 23.46 -4.25
C LEU A 60 -18.44 24.83 -4.75
N ALA A 61 -19.73 25.12 -4.63
CA ALA A 61 -20.26 26.44 -4.99
C ALA A 61 -19.75 27.54 -4.04
N GLN A 62 -19.70 27.26 -2.74
CA GLN A 62 -19.15 28.17 -1.73
C GLN A 62 -17.65 28.42 -1.94
N ASP A 63 -16.86 27.37 -2.20
CA ASP A 63 -15.42 27.49 -2.46
C ASP A 63 -15.12 28.30 -3.72
N ALA A 64 -15.99 28.19 -4.74
CA ALA A 64 -15.90 28.98 -5.96
C ALA A 64 -16.42 30.43 -5.83
N GLY A 65 -16.99 30.82 -4.68
CA GLY A 65 -17.63 32.12 -4.49
C GLY A 65 -18.93 32.31 -5.30
N ASP A 66 -19.54 31.22 -5.74
CA ASP A 66 -20.75 31.22 -6.57
C ASP A 66 -22.00 31.07 -5.69
N GLU A 67 -22.72 32.16 -5.44
CA GLU A 67 -24.00 32.12 -4.71
C GLU A 67 -25.21 31.84 -5.63
N ALA A 68 -25.01 31.88 -6.94
CA ALA A 68 -26.11 31.80 -7.90
C ALA A 68 -26.63 30.37 -8.11
N ALA A 69 -27.91 30.16 -7.81
CA ALA A 69 -28.62 28.89 -8.04
C ALA A 69 -28.65 28.44 -9.52
N THR A 70 -28.32 29.32 -10.46
CA THR A 70 -28.25 29.01 -11.91
C THR A 70 -27.13 28.04 -12.27
N ARG A 71 -26.04 27.94 -11.49
CA ARG A 71 -24.94 26.99 -11.74
C ARG A 71 -25.10 25.66 -11.00
N LEU A 72 -26.22 25.47 -10.30
CA LEU A 72 -26.48 24.30 -9.46
C LEU A 72 -26.39 22.97 -10.24
N PRO A 73 -26.94 22.82 -11.47
CA PRO A 73 -26.81 21.57 -12.23
C PRO A 73 -25.36 21.23 -12.57
N GLN A 74 -24.56 22.24 -12.93
CA GLN A 74 -23.14 22.06 -13.27
C GLN A 74 -22.33 21.63 -12.05
N ARG A 75 -22.52 22.30 -10.91
CA ARG A 75 -21.87 21.93 -9.63
C ARG A 75 -22.27 20.54 -9.15
N ARG A 76 -23.50 20.12 -9.44
CA ARG A 76 -23.98 18.78 -9.10
C ARG A 76 -23.28 17.70 -9.93
N ALA A 77 -23.11 17.92 -11.23
CA ALA A 77 -22.36 17.02 -12.10
C ALA A 77 -20.87 16.94 -11.70
N GLU A 78 -20.26 18.06 -11.31
CA GLU A 78 -18.90 18.10 -10.77
C GLU A 78 -18.79 17.32 -9.46
N ALA A 79 -19.72 17.52 -8.53
CA ALA A 79 -19.77 16.79 -7.26
C ALA A 79 -19.92 15.28 -7.47
N GLU A 80 -20.79 14.86 -8.39
CA GLU A 80 -21.00 13.44 -8.72
C GLU A 80 -19.73 12.81 -9.30
N LYS A 81 -19.06 13.50 -10.23
CA LYS A 81 -17.79 13.05 -10.79
C LYS A 81 -16.71 12.91 -9.71
N LEU A 82 -16.54 13.92 -8.86
CA LEU A 82 -15.54 13.91 -7.80
C LEU A 82 -15.82 12.82 -6.75
N LEU A 83 -17.09 12.63 -6.40
CA LEU A 83 -17.50 11.58 -5.47
C LEU A 83 -17.28 10.19 -6.08
N GLY A 84 -17.55 10.02 -7.38
CA GLY A 84 -17.23 8.82 -8.14
C GLY A 84 -15.74 8.49 -8.14
N ASP A 85 -14.90 9.45 -8.53
CA ASP A 85 -13.45 9.29 -8.55
C ASP A 85 -12.87 8.99 -7.16
N TRP A 86 -13.35 9.69 -6.13
CA TRP A 86 -12.91 9.47 -4.76
C TRP A 86 -13.34 8.09 -4.25
N SER A 87 -14.61 7.71 -4.45
CA SER A 87 -15.12 6.41 -4.00
C SER A 87 -14.42 5.24 -4.68
N PHE A 88 -14.11 5.36 -5.97
CA PHE A 88 -13.35 4.37 -6.71
C PHE A 88 -11.94 4.20 -6.12
N ARG A 89 -11.20 5.31 -5.94
CA ARG A 89 -9.86 5.26 -5.35
C ARG A 89 -9.88 4.72 -3.93
N HIS A 90 -10.86 5.13 -3.13
CA HIS A 90 -11.00 4.68 -1.75
C HIS A 90 -11.25 3.17 -1.69
N LEU A 91 -12.20 2.67 -2.50
CA LEU A 91 -12.51 1.24 -2.56
C LEU A 91 -11.32 0.43 -3.08
N HIS A 92 -10.63 0.94 -4.10
CA HIS A 92 -9.45 0.28 -4.65
C HIS A 92 -8.33 0.18 -3.62
N ASN A 93 -8.02 1.28 -2.93
CA ASN A 93 -7.00 1.30 -1.89
C ASN A 93 -7.36 0.38 -0.72
N HIS A 94 -8.63 0.37 -0.32
CA HIS A 94 -9.09 -0.50 0.75
C HIS A 94 -9.03 -1.99 0.36
N ALA A 95 -9.43 -2.32 -0.87
CA ALA A 95 -9.30 -3.67 -1.41
C ALA A 95 -7.84 -4.13 -1.47
N GLU A 96 -6.92 -3.24 -1.85
CA GLU A 96 -5.49 -3.54 -1.87
C GLU A 96 -4.92 -3.74 -0.46
N SER A 97 -5.36 -2.96 0.53
CA SER A 97 -5.01 -3.19 1.95
C SER A 97 -5.41 -4.59 2.39
N ILE A 98 -6.65 -5.00 2.11
CA ILE A 98 -7.16 -6.33 2.47
C ILE A 98 -6.34 -7.43 1.79
N ARG A 99 -5.94 -7.24 0.52
CA ARG A 99 -5.08 -8.20 -0.20
C ARG A 99 -3.69 -8.30 0.45
N GLN A 100 -3.09 -7.18 0.83
CA GLN A 100 -1.80 -7.16 1.51
C GLN A 100 -1.88 -7.82 2.89
N GLU A 101 -2.94 -7.57 3.65
CA GLU A 101 -3.19 -8.21 4.94
C GLU A 101 -3.40 -9.71 4.79
N ALA A 102 -4.17 -10.16 3.79
CA ALA A 102 -4.35 -11.56 3.49
C ALA A 102 -3.03 -12.23 3.07
N ALA A 103 -2.23 -11.57 2.22
CA ALA A 103 -0.91 -12.06 1.82
C ALA A 103 0.04 -12.17 3.02
N ARG A 104 0.06 -11.15 3.90
CA ARG A 104 0.84 -11.19 5.15
C ARG A 104 0.36 -12.30 6.08
N GLY A 105 -0.95 -12.51 6.22
CA GLY A 105 -1.51 -13.60 7.00
C GLY A 105 -1.12 -14.97 6.45
N ALA A 106 -1.17 -15.15 5.13
CA ALA A 106 -0.73 -16.38 4.47
C ALA A 106 0.78 -16.63 4.66
N LEU A 107 1.59 -15.57 4.59
CA LEU A 107 3.03 -15.64 4.83
C LEU A 107 3.38 -15.89 6.30
N ALA A 108 2.61 -15.35 7.24
CA ALA A 108 2.81 -15.56 8.67
C ALA A 108 2.57 -17.02 9.09
N GLY A 109 1.72 -17.75 8.36
CA GLY A 109 1.51 -19.19 8.56
C GLY A 109 2.59 -20.09 7.95
N MET A 110 3.45 -19.55 7.07
CA MET A 110 4.54 -20.30 6.46
C MET A 110 5.81 -20.21 7.32
N LYS A 111 6.46 -21.37 7.55
CA LYS A 111 7.79 -21.40 8.15
C LYS A 111 8.73 -20.53 7.31
N SER A 112 9.44 -19.61 7.96
CA SER A 112 10.41 -18.74 7.29
C SER A 112 11.38 -19.60 6.48
N PRO A 113 11.61 -19.27 5.19
CA PRO A 113 12.57 -20.02 4.39
C PRO A 113 13.96 -19.97 5.04
N PRO A 114 14.81 -20.98 4.83
CA PRO A 114 16.18 -20.96 5.34
C PRO A 114 16.87 -19.68 4.88
N GLY A 115 17.49 -18.97 5.83
CA GLY A 115 18.14 -17.71 5.54
C GLY A 115 19.30 -17.89 4.55
N PHE A 116 19.68 -16.80 3.87
CA PHE A 116 20.83 -16.79 2.95
C PHE A 116 22.07 -17.41 3.60
N LEU A 117 22.36 -17.07 4.86
CA LEU A 117 23.50 -17.62 5.59
C LEU A 117 23.40 -19.14 5.77
N THR A 118 22.20 -19.67 6.03
CA THR A 118 21.95 -21.11 6.12
C THR A 118 22.28 -21.81 4.80
N LEU A 119 21.90 -21.21 3.66
CA LEU A 119 22.24 -21.75 2.34
C LEU A 119 23.75 -21.69 2.06
N VAL A 120 24.42 -20.60 2.42
CA VAL A 120 25.87 -20.45 2.27
C VAL A 120 26.63 -21.49 3.09
N VAL A 121 26.25 -21.68 4.36
CA VAL A 121 26.85 -22.68 5.22
C VAL A 121 26.60 -24.09 4.68
N ALA A 122 25.37 -24.39 4.25
CA ALA A 122 25.05 -25.69 3.66
C ALA A 122 25.88 -25.95 2.40
N GLY A 123 26.06 -24.94 1.54
CA GLY A 123 26.93 -25.02 0.36
C GLY A 123 28.39 -25.27 0.74
N PHE A 124 28.92 -24.52 1.71
CA PHE A 124 30.30 -24.68 2.17
C PHE A 124 30.56 -26.07 2.76
N VAL A 125 29.63 -26.57 3.58
CA VAL A 125 29.67 -27.94 4.12
C VAL A 125 29.62 -28.98 3.00
N ALA A 126 28.74 -28.81 2.02
CA ALA A 126 28.67 -29.70 0.87
C ALA A 126 29.99 -29.71 0.07
N THR A 127 30.61 -28.55 -0.14
CA THR A 127 31.91 -28.44 -0.81
C THR A 127 33.02 -29.12 -0.02
N LEU A 128 33.06 -28.91 1.31
CA LEU A 128 34.04 -29.57 2.17
C LEU A 128 33.87 -31.09 2.18
N LEU A 129 32.63 -31.59 2.22
CA LEU A 129 32.34 -33.01 2.14
C LEU A 129 32.75 -33.58 0.79
N ALA A 130 32.39 -32.94 -0.32
CA ALA A 130 32.77 -33.38 -1.66
C ALA A 130 34.29 -33.37 -1.86
N GLY A 131 34.96 -32.31 -1.41
CA GLY A 131 36.43 -32.21 -1.46
C GLY A 131 37.12 -33.25 -0.57
N GLY A 132 36.59 -33.48 0.64
CA GLY A 132 37.08 -34.51 1.56
C GLY A 132 36.89 -35.92 1.01
N LEU A 133 35.72 -36.22 0.46
CA LEU A 133 35.43 -37.50 -0.22
C LEU A 133 36.33 -37.70 -1.43
N GLY A 134 36.57 -36.65 -2.23
CA GLY A 134 37.49 -36.69 -3.36
C GLY A 134 38.93 -36.94 -2.92
N TRP A 135 39.39 -36.28 -1.86
CA TRP A 135 40.72 -36.50 -1.27
C TRP A 135 40.88 -37.93 -0.74
N VAL A 136 39.87 -38.44 -0.02
CA VAL A 136 39.85 -39.83 0.46
C VAL A 136 39.88 -40.81 -0.72
N ALA A 137 39.12 -40.57 -1.78
CA ALA A 137 39.15 -41.42 -2.98
C ALA A 137 40.52 -41.41 -3.68
N ILE A 138 41.22 -40.27 -3.71
CA ILE A 138 42.59 -40.17 -4.24
C ILE A 138 43.58 -40.94 -3.36
N THR A 139 43.56 -40.68 -2.04
CA THR A 139 44.50 -41.31 -1.09
C THR A 139 44.28 -42.80 -0.89
N ALA A 140 43.03 -43.27 -1.00
CA ALA A 140 42.68 -44.69 -0.97
C ALA A 140 42.99 -45.42 -2.29
N GLY A 141 43.48 -44.71 -3.32
CA GLY A 141 43.84 -45.30 -4.61
C GLY A 141 42.65 -45.65 -5.51
N TRP A 142 41.44 -45.17 -5.17
CA TRP A 142 40.21 -45.51 -5.88
C TRP A 142 40.11 -44.94 -7.30
N LEU A 143 40.88 -43.89 -7.60
CA LEU A 143 40.99 -43.35 -8.96
C LEU A 143 41.77 -44.25 -9.93
N GLY A 144 42.50 -45.26 -9.44
CA GLY A 144 43.24 -46.19 -10.30
C GLY A 144 42.37 -47.24 -11.00
N HIS A 145 41.07 -47.31 -10.68
CA HIS A 145 40.15 -48.35 -11.18
C HIS A 145 39.14 -47.82 -12.20
N LEU A 146 39.15 -46.50 -12.47
CA LEU A 146 38.23 -45.91 -13.44
C LEU A 146 38.74 -46.22 -14.85
N PRO A 147 37.98 -46.95 -15.68
CA PRO A 147 38.35 -47.14 -17.08
C PRO A 147 38.37 -45.76 -17.74
N VAL A 148 39.54 -45.37 -18.24
CA VAL A 148 39.64 -44.24 -19.17
C VAL A 148 38.82 -44.63 -20.38
N ALA A 149 37.60 -44.09 -20.48
CA ALA A 149 36.79 -44.22 -21.68
C ALA A 149 37.50 -43.44 -22.79
N GLY A 150 38.26 -44.16 -23.61
CA GLY A 150 38.78 -43.70 -24.89
C GLY A 150 37.73 -43.77 -25.99
#